data_AF-A0A0C1QFF0-F1
#
_entry.id   AF-A0A0C1QFF0-F1
#
_cell.length_a   1.000
_cell.length_b   1.000
_cell.length_c   1.000
_cell.angle_alpha   90.00
_cell.angle_beta   90.00
_cell.angle_gamma   90.00
#
_symmetry.space_group_name_H-M   'P 1'
#
loop_
_entity.id
_entity.type
_entity.pdbx_description
1 polymer ?
#
loop_
_entity_poly.entity_id
_entity_poly.type
_entity_poly.pdbx_seq_one_letter_code
_entity_poly.pdbx_strand_id
1 'polypeptide(L)'
;MKARYPNLKEKYPESMWFQENGCPNFMPHAIRIVEVTGLNGEYDHDFNEANKAAGYKETPDGYTWHHHEDGKTMELVPQKICTMR
;
A
#
# COMPACT_ATOMS: atom_id res chain seq x y z
N MET A 1 -14.75 18.11 16.72
CA MET A 1 -13.77 17.51 15.79
C MET A 1 -14.54 16.90 14.62
N LYS A 2 -14.40 17.42 13.40
CA LYS A 2 -14.93 16.73 12.21
C LYS A 2 -13.94 15.65 11.82
N ALA A 3 -14.36 14.39 11.80
CA ALA A 3 -13.54 13.32 11.23
C ALA A 3 -13.19 13.71 9.79
N ARG A 4 -11.90 13.65 9.46
CA ARG A 4 -11.35 14.14 8.18
C ARG A 4 -11.97 13.46 6.96
N TYR A 5 -12.61 12.29 7.16
CA TYR A 5 -13.18 11.46 6.12
C TYR A 5 -14.50 10.82 6.56
N PRO A 6 -15.63 11.52 6.43
CA PRO A 6 -16.92 11.01 6.91
C PRO A 6 -17.45 9.81 6.10
N ASN A 7 -16.92 9.54 4.89
CA ASN A 7 -17.56 8.67 3.90
C ASN A 7 -16.72 7.43 3.51
N LEU A 8 -15.62 7.14 4.20
CA LEU A 8 -14.72 6.02 3.85
C LEU A 8 -15.35 4.65 4.16
N LYS A 9 -16.06 4.52 5.29
CA LYS A 9 -16.74 3.28 5.70
C LYS A 9 -17.91 2.89 4.78
N GLU A 10 -18.53 3.85 4.10
CA GLU A 10 -19.75 3.61 3.31
C GLU A 10 -19.45 3.06 1.92
N LYS A 11 -18.32 3.48 1.32
CA LYS A 11 -17.90 3.03 -0.01
C LYS A 11 -17.17 1.69 0.01
N TYR A 12 -16.63 1.34 1.18
CA TYR A 12 -15.79 0.17 1.39
C TYR A 12 -15.93 -0.33 2.84
N PRO A 13 -17.03 -1.04 3.18
CA PRO A 13 -17.34 -1.42 4.56
C PRO A 13 -16.31 -2.35 5.22
N GLU A 14 -15.46 -3.00 4.42
CA GLU A 14 -14.46 -3.99 4.86
C GLU A 14 -13.00 -3.51 4.65
N SER A 15 -12.74 -2.42 3.92
CA SER A 15 -11.43 -2.23 3.24
C SER A 15 -10.38 -1.40 3.95
N MET A 16 -10.68 -0.88 5.14
CA MET A 16 -9.74 -0.07 5.89
C MET A 16 -9.83 -0.42 7.36
N TRP A 17 -9.14 -1.49 7.71
CA TRP A 17 -8.84 -1.77 9.10
C TRP A 17 -7.70 -0.83 9.46
N PHE A 18 -7.94 0.14 10.32
CA PHE A 18 -6.83 0.84 10.93
C PHE A 18 -6.24 -0.10 11.97
N GLN A 19 -4.94 -0.35 11.88
CA GLN A 19 -4.20 -1.00 12.95
C GLN A 19 -4.37 -0.20 14.25
N GLU A 20 -4.09 -0.80 15.41
CA GLU A 20 -4.27 -0.16 16.71
C GLU A 20 -3.45 1.14 16.84
N ASN A 21 -2.39 1.28 16.03
CA ASN A 21 -1.56 2.47 15.88
C ASN A 21 -2.13 3.57 14.94
N GLY A 22 -3.29 3.34 14.32
CA GLY A 22 -3.95 4.27 13.40
C GLY A 22 -3.46 4.24 11.95
N CYS A 23 -2.59 3.29 11.57
CA CYS A 23 -2.17 3.08 10.19
C CYS A 23 -3.20 2.25 9.41
N PRO A 24 -3.49 2.57 8.14
CA PRO A 24 -4.32 1.72 7.31
C PRO A 24 -3.66 0.35 7.09
N ASN A 25 -4.41 -0.73 7.26
CA ASN A 25 -4.00 -2.08 6.89
C ASN A 25 -4.54 -2.39 5.48
N PHE A 26 -3.64 -2.49 4.51
CA PHE A 26 -3.98 -2.83 3.13
C PHE A 26 -3.69 -4.29 2.78
N MET A 27 -3.12 -5.10 3.70
CA MET A 27 -2.84 -6.53 3.47
C MET A 27 -4.03 -7.31 2.89
N PRO A 28 -5.29 -7.12 3.34
CA PRO A 28 -6.43 -7.86 2.76
C PRO A 28 -6.67 -7.59 1.27
N HIS A 29 -6.13 -6.49 0.75
CA HIS A 29 -6.25 -6.06 -0.64
C HIS A 29 -4.92 -6.15 -1.41
N ALA A 30 -3.84 -6.57 -0.75
CA ALA A 30 -2.56 -6.76 -1.39
C ALA A 30 -2.62 -7.99 -2.31
N ILE A 31 -2.34 -7.79 -3.59
CA ILE A 31 -2.25 -8.89 -4.57
C ILE A 31 -0.84 -9.49 -4.60
N ARG A 32 0.13 -8.80 -4.01
CA ARG A 32 1.51 -9.26 -3.88
C ARG A 32 2.14 -8.61 -2.64
N ILE A 33 2.93 -9.38 -1.92
CA ILE A 33 3.73 -8.92 -0.78
C ILE A 33 5.15 -9.42 -1.03
N VAL A 34 6.13 -8.52 -0.92
CA VAL A 34 7.55 -8.83 -1.11
C VAL A 34 8.39 -8.17 -0.04
N GLU A 35 9.43 -8.87 0.43
CA GLU A 35 10.49 -8.27 1.22
C GLU A 35 11.54 -7.70 0.26
N VAL A 36 11.91 -6.45 0.47
CA VAL A 36 12.81 -5.67 -0.39
C VAL A 36 13.96 -5.15 0.45
N THR A 37 15.18 -5.46 0.03
CA THR A 37 16.40 -4.90 0.62
C THR A 37 16.78 -3.60 -0.07
N GLY A 38 17.16 -2.58 0.70
CA GLY A 38 17.67 -1.31 0.14
C GLY A 38 16.59 -0.29 -0.21
N LEU A 39 15.42 -0.37 0.45
CA LEU A 39 14.44 0.71 0.45
C LEU A 39 15.06 1.97 1.06
N ASN A 40 14.82 3.13 0.45
CA ASN A 40 15.39 4.40 0.89
C ASN A 40 14.34 5.53 1.03
N GLY A 41 13.06 5.23 0.79
CA GLY A 41 11.95 6.17 0.89
C GLY A 41 11.74 7.03 -0.35
N GLU A 42 12.55 6.84 -1.40
CA GLU A 42 12.33 7.43 -2.72
C GLU A 42 11.42 6.51 -3.51
N TYR A 43 10.24 7.01 -3.89
CA TYR A 43 9.17 6.18 -4.44
C TYR A 43 9.59 5.47 -5.74
N ASP A 44 10.29 6.14 -6.66
CA ASP A 44 10.63 5.53 -7.95
C ASP A 44 11.65 4.40 -7.76
N HIS A 45 12.67 4.61 -6.94
CA HIS A 45 13.64 3.60 -6.55
C HIS A 45 12.98 2.42 -5.84
N ASP A 46 12.21 2.69 -4.78
CA ASP A 46 11.57 1.67 -3.95
C ASP A 46 10.56 0.83 -4.75
N PHE A 47 9.81 1.46 -5.67
CA PHE A 47 8.86 0.74 -6.52
C PHE A 47 9.58 -0.14 -7.53
N ASN A 48 10.71 0.32 -8.08
CA ASN A 48 11.54 -0.48 -8.98
C ASN A 48 12.14 -1.71 -8.27
N GLU A 49 12.62 -1.54 -7.04
CA GLU A 49 13.12 -2.68 -6.25
C GLU A 49 12.00 -3.67 -5.89
N ALA A 50 10.81 -3.17 -5.54
CA ALA A 50 9.64 -4.01 -5.30
C ALA A 50 9.19 -4.77 -6.56
N ASN A 51 9.20 -4.12 -7.72
CA ASN A 51 8.92 -4.77 -9.01
C ASN A 51 9.91 -5.90 -9.30
N LYS A 52 11.21 -5.66 -9.13
CA LYS A 52 12.25 -6.68 -9.29
C LYS A 52 12.02 -7.86 -8.34
N ALA A 53 11.78 -7.58 -7.05
CA ALA A 53 11.51 -8.61 -6.04
C ALA A 53 10.24 -9.43 -6.36
N ALA A 54 9.23 -8.80 -6.95
CA ALA A 54 8.00 -9.45 -7.36
C ALA A 54 8.10 -10.21 -8.69
N GLY A 55 9.16 -9.99 -9.47
CA GLY A 55 9.33 -10.54 -10.82
C GLY A 55 8.59 -9.76 -11.92
N TYR A 56 8.23 -8.50 -11.65
CA TYR A 56 7.58 -7.62 -12.62
C TYR A 56 8.61 -6.72 -13.31
N LYS A 57 8.35 -6.39 -14.58
CA LYS A 57 9.14 -5.40 -15.32
C LYS A 57 8.82 -3.97 -14.90
N GLU A 58 7.57 -3.73 -14.53
CA GLU A 58 7.02 -2.45 -14.11
C GLU A 58 5.82 -2.71 -13.18
N THR A 59 5.39 -1.68 -12.46
CA THR A 59 4.23 -1.79 -11.58
C THR A 59 2.98 -2.03 -12.43
N PRO A 60 2.18 -3.07 -12.16
CA PRO A 60 0.97 -3.34 -12.95
C PRO A 60 -0.02 -2.17 -12.94
N ASP A 61 -0.65 -1.91 -14.08
CA ASP A 61 -1.64 -0.85 -14.23
C ASP A 61 -2.77 -0.93 -13.19
N GLY A 62 -3.06 0.20 -12.55
CA GLY A 62 -4.09 0.31 -11.52
C GLY A 62 -3.65 -0.17 -10.12
N TYR A 63 -2.38 -0.53 -9.94
CA TYR A 63 -1.79 -0.87 -8.66
C TYR A 63 -0.69 0.10 -8.25
N THR A 64 -0.37 0.12 -6.96
CA THR A 64 0.72 0.90 -6.38
C THR A 64 1.35 0.12 -5.24
N TRP A 65 2.64 0.34 -4.99
CA TRP A 65 3.32 -0.26 -3.86
C TRP A 65 3.10 0.59 -2.60
N HIS A 66 2.77 -0.07 -1.51
CA HIS A 66 2.64 0.52 -0.19
C HIS A 66 3.72 -0.03 0.74
N HIS A 67 4.41 0.86 1.46
CA HIS A 67 5.38 0.48 2.47
C HIS A 67 4.67 -0.06 3.71
N HIS A 68 5.01 -1.28 4.09
CA HIS A 68 4.64 -1.80 5.41
C HIS A 68 5.47 -1.11 6.50
N GLU A 69 4.94 -1.08 7.72
CA GLU A 69 5.55 -0.40 8.87
C GLU A 69 6.92 -0.97 9.31
N ASP A 70 7.26 -2.18 8.85
CA ASP A 70 8.55 -2.81 9.12
C ASP A 70 9.70 -2.20 8.31
N GLY A 71 9.41 -1.31 7.35
CA GLY A 71 10.39 -0.60 6.53
C GLY A 71 11.14 -1.47 5.52
N LYS A 72 10.70 -2.71 5.32
CA LYS A 72 11.35 -3.68 4.41
C LYS A 72 10.35 -4.46 3.56
N THR A 73 9.07 -4.43 3.92
CA THR A 73 8.01 -5.12 3.19
C THR A 73 7.24 -4.13 2.32
N MET A 74 6.97 -4.52 1.07
CA MET A 74 6.18 -3.76 0.10
C MET A 74 4.94 -4.55 -0.30
N GLU A 75 3.79 -3.88 -0.27
CA GLU A 75 2.49 -4.44 -0.58
C GLU A 75 1.93 -3.84 -1.88
N LEU A 76 1.67 -4.68 -2.88
CA LEU A 76 1.06 -4.23 -4.14
C LEU A 76 -0.45 -4.17 -3.97
N VAL A 77 -0.99 -2.96 -3.90
CA VAL A 77 -2.40 -2.72 -3.59
C VAL A 77 -3.07 -1.93 -4.72
N PRO A 78 -4.40 -2.07 -4.94
CA PRO A 78 -5.10 -1.25 -5.90
C PRO A 78 -4.91 0.25 -5.61
N GLN A 79 -4.47 1.02 -6.60
CA GLN A 79 -4.20 2.45 -6.46
C GLN A 79 -5.42 3.23 -5.93
N LYS A 80 -6.62 2.78 -6.29
CA LYS A 80 -7.89 3.36 -5.84
C LYS A 80 -8.08 3.32 -4.32
N ILE A 81 -7.44 2.36 -3.65
CA ILE A 81 -7.50 2.21 -2.19
C ILE A 81 -6.45 3.11 -1.51
N CYS A 82 -5.25 3.20 -2.08
CA CYS A 82 -4.14 3.99 -1.52
C CYS A 82 -4.23 5.51 -1.82
N THR A 83 -4.89 5.93 -2.90
CA THR A 83 -4.93 7.34 -3.36
C THR A 83 -6.13 8.14 -2.81
N MET A 84 -6.88 7.58 -1.85
CA MET A 84 -7.94 8.34 -1.18
C MET A 84 -7.31 9.39 -0.23
N ARG A 85 -6.91 10.54 -0.80
CA ARG A 85 -6.45 11.72 -0.07
C ARG A 85 -7.59 12.41 0.68
#